data_AF-A0A7K0I731-F1
#
_entry.id   AF-A0A7K0I731-F1
#
_cell.length_a   1.000
_cell.length_b   1.000
_cell.length_c   1.000
_cell.angle_alpha   90.00
_cell.angle_beta   90.00
_cell.angle_gamma   90.00
#
_symmetry.space_group_name_H-M   'P 1'
#
loop_
_entity.id
_entity.type
_entity.pdbx_description
1 polymer ?
#
loop_
_entity_poly.entity_id
_entity_poly.type
_entity_poly.pdbx_seq_one_letter_code
_entity_poly.pdbx_strand_id
1 'polypeptide(L)'
;MDCYIYAVEKSLDSYKFNLLHNKQVFINQLKSRNLAARTIDKGAIDENGGGNFSEYVAILSGNNDLLEKAKLDKKLAVLESERQAYHRNKGNAKGKLNEKTSEIEKNNVFIRRFSEDWEYLNKVAPADAETGLRPNPLKLDGVDSDNIEILGNRLAAINQ
;
A
#
# COMPACT_ATOMS: atom_id res chain seq x y z
N MET A 1 -29.11 13.94 -26.14
CA MET A 1 -29.04 14.11 -27.61
C MET A 1 -28.01 13.13 -28.07
N ASP A 2 -28.43 12.12 -28.84
CA ASP A 2 -27.49 11.11 -29.34
C ASP A 2 -26.80 11.65 -30.59
N CYS A 3 -25.47 11.52 -30.62
CA CYS A 3 -24.63 12.00 -31.71
C CYS A 3 -24.15 10.79 -32.52
N TYR A 4 -24.61 10.67 -33.76
CA TYR A 4 -24.19 9.62 -34.69
C TYR A 4 -23.17 10.19 -35.66
N ILE A 5 -22.08 9.46 -35.87
CA ILE A 5 -21.05 9.82 -36.84
C ILE A 5 -20.97 8.72 -37.90
N TYR A 6 -21.27 9.09 -39.14
CA TYR A 6 -21.16 8.22 -40.31
C TYR A 6 -19.85 8.48 -41.03
N ALA A 7 -19.17 7.42 -41.45
CA ALA A 7 -17.91 7.50 -42.15
C ALA A 7 -17.77 6.32 -43.11
N VAL A 8 -17.07 6.53 -44.22
CA VAL A 8 -16.85 5.51 -45.25
C VAL A 8 -15.47 4.89 -45.10
N GLU A 9 -15.39 3.56 -45.10
CA GLU A 9 -14.12 2.83 -45.07
C GLU A 9 -13.24 3.19 -46.28
N LYS A 10 -11.91 3.26 -46.07
CA LYS A 10 -10.92 3.60 -47.10
C LYS A 10 -11.16 4.95 -47.80
N SER A 11 -11.80 5.89 -47.10
CA SER A 11 -12.09 7.23 -47.62
C SER A 11 -11.24 8.32 -46.93
N LEU A 12 -11.34 9.54 -47.45
CA LEU A 12 -10.71 10.74 -46.89
C LEU A 12 -11.32 11.15 -45.54
N ASP A 13 -12.35 10.46 -45.05
CA ASP A 13 -12.92 10.72 -43.72
C ASP A 13 -11.90 10.43 -42.62
N SER A 14 -10.99 9.46 -42.81
CA SER A 14 -9.84 9.23 -41.93
C SER A 14 -9.02 10.52 -41.67
N TYR A 15 -8.78 11.32 -42.70
CA TYR A 15 -8.08 12.60 -42.61
C TYR A 15 -8.89 13.62 -41.78
N LYS A 16 -10.22 13.67 -41.96
CA LYS A 16 -11.09 14.56 -41.18
C LYS A 16 -11.09 14.20 -39.69
N PHE A 17 -11.13 12.91 -39.36
CA PHE A 17 -11.04 12.45 -37.97
C PHE A 17 -9.67 12.76 -37.36
N ASN A 18 -8.58 12.54 -38.10
CA ASN A 18 -7.23 12.93 -37.65
C ASN A 18 -7.15 14.43 -37.34
N LEU A 19 -7.75 15.27 -38.19
CA LEU A 19 -7.80 16.71 -37.95
C LEU A 19 -8.62 17.07 -36.71
N LEU A 20 -9.77 16.42 -36.50
CA LEU A 20 -10.60 16.64 -35.31
C LEU A 20 -9.88 16.23 -34.04
N HIS A 21 -9.21 15.08 -34.05
CA HIS A 21 -8.41 14.60 -32.92
C HIS A 21 -7.28 15.56 -32.58
N ASN A 22 -6.50 16.00 -33.57
CA ASN A 22 -5.44 16.98 -33.37
C ASN A 22 -5.97 18.26 -32.72
N LYS A 23 -7.10 18.79 -33.21
CA LYS A 23 -7.75 19.98 -32.62
C LYS A 23 -8.16 19.73 -31.17
N GLN A 24 -8.71 18.56 -30.85
CA GLN A 24 -9.11 18.21 -29.49
C GLN A 24 -7.91 18.13 -28.54
N VAL A 25 -6.79 17.57 -28.98
CA VAL A 25 -5.53 17.53 -28.22
C VAL A 25 -5.06 18.94 -27.90
N PHE A 26 -5.05 19.86 -28.89
CA PHE A 26 -4.71 21.27 -28.66
C PHE A 26 -5.65 21.94 -27.64
N ILE A 27 -6.95 21.70 -27.74
CA ILE A 27 -7.95 22.26 -26.81
C ILE A 27 -7.71 21.73 -25.39
N ASN A 28 -7.45 20.43 -25.24
CA ASN A 28 -7.21 19.81 -23.94
C ASN A 28 -5.95 20.37 -23.28
N GLN A 29 -4.87 20.55 -24.04
CA GLN A 29 -3.63 21.20 -23.57
C GLN A 29 -3.87 22.62 -23.06
N LEU A 30 -4.68 23.41 -23.78
CA LEU A 30 -5.06 24.75 -23.34
C LEU A 30 -5.91 24.74 -22.08
N LYS A 31 -6.85 23.80 -21.96
CA LYS A 31 -7.74 23.68 -20.80
C LYS A 31 -7.02 23.20 -19.55
N SER A 32 -6.12 22.23 -19.67
CA SER A 32 -5.41 21.62 -18.55
C SER A 32 -4.15 22.37 -18.12
N ARG A 33 -3.76 23.42 -18.86
CA ARG A 33 -2.52 24.20 -18.65
C ARG A 33 -1.25 23.34 -18.61
N ASN A 34 -1.30 22.12 -19.17
CA ASN A 34 -0.18 21.20 -19.18
C ASN A 34 0.45 21.19 -20.58
N LEU A 35 1.53 21.95 -20.75
CA LEU A 35 2.41 21.92 -21.93
C LEU A 35 3.32 20.69 -21.86
N ALA A 36 2.74 19.49 -21.71
CA ALA A 36 3.51 18.27 -21.92
C ALA A 36 3.96 18.27 -23.38
N ALA A 37 5.26 18.11 -23.56
CA ALA A 37 6.00 18.38 -24.78
C ALA A 37 5.32 17.80 -26.04
N ARG A 38 5.69 18.40 -27.17
CA ARG A 38 5.37 18.01 -28.54
C ARG A 38 5.95 16.62 -28.86
N THR A 39 5.64 15.59 -28.09
CA THR A 39 5.81 14.20 -28.46
C THR A 39 4.77 13.97 -29.53
N ILE A 40 5.23 13.73 -30.76
CA ILE A 40 4.38 13.28 -31.86
C ILE A 40 3.83 11.94 -31.41
N ASP A 41 2.67 12.03 -30.79
CA ASP A 41 2.11 10.92 -30.10
C ASP A 41 1.27 10.12 -31.09
N LYS A 42 1.91 9.11 -31.68
CA LYS A 42 1.24 8.15 -32.56
C LYS A 42 0.48 7.07 -31.79
N GLY A 43 0.35 7.15 -30.45
CA GLY A 43 -0.37 6.11 -29.72
C GLY A 43 -0.31 6.12 -28.19
N ALA A 44 -0.09 7.24 -27.51
CA ALA A 44 -0.22 7.32 -26.08
C ALA A 44 -1.72 7.33 -25.76
N ILE A 45 -2.11 6.19 -25.24
CA ILE A 45 -3.32 5.96 -24.51
C ILE A 45 -3.44 7.10 -23.48
N ASP A 46 -4.26 8.10 -23.79
CA ASP A 46 -4.71 9.08 -22.82
C ASP A 46 -5.44 8.31 -21.71
N GLU A 47 -4.88 8.45 -20.51
CA GLU A 47 -5.26 7.83 -19.25
C GLU A 47 -6.74 8.11 -18.90
N ASN A 48 -7.35 9.12 -19.53
CA ASN A 48 -8.72 9.56 -19.31
C ASN A 48 -9.73 9.23 -20.44
N GLY A 49 -9.41 8.33 -21.37
CA GLY A 49 -10.45 7.77 -22.27
C GLY A 49 -10.06 7.57 -23.73
N GLY A 50 -8.78 7.36 -24.04
CA GLY A 50 -8.27 7.16 -25.41
C GLY A 50 -8.63 5.84 -26.09
N GLY A 51 -9.77 5.22 -25.77
CA GLY A 51 -10.20 3.95 -26.36
C GLY A 51 -10.80 4.04 -27.76
N ASN A 52 -11.18 5.23 -28.23
CA ASN A 52 -12.10 5.35 -29.36
C ASN A 52 -11.41 5.75 -30.69
N PHE A 53 -10.36 6.57 -30.64
CA PHE A 53 -9.76 7.13 -31.85
C PHE A 53 -8.95 6.11 -32.65
N SER A 54 -8.15 5.29 -31.97
CA SER A 54 -7.37 4.22 -32.60
C SER A 54 -8.28 3.18 -33.26
N GLU A 55 -9.47 2.95 -32.71
CA GLU A 55 -10.49 2.08 -33.30
C GLU A 55 -11.08 2.68 -34.59
N TYR A 56 -11.43 3.97 -34.58
CA TYR A 56 -11.88 4.67 -35.79
C TYR A 56 -10.82 4.71 -36.89
N VAL A 57 -9.55 4.99 -36.57
CA VAL A 57 -8.47 5.03 -37.56
C VAL A 57 -8.21 3.64 -38.14
N ALA A 58 -8.28 2.58 -37.34
CA ALA A 58 -8.10 1.22 -37.83
C ALA A 58 -9.22 0.79 -38.79
N ILE A 59 -10.48 1.05 -38.45
CA ILE A 59 -11.64 0.74 -39.30
C ILE A 59 -11.57 1.56 -40.61
N LEU A 60 -11.30 2.87 -40.51
CA LEU A 60 -11.29 3.75 -41.69
C LEU A 60 -10.07 3.52 -42.60
N SER A 61 -8.93 3.12 -42.06
CA SER A 61 -7.73 2.79 -42.84
C SER A 61 -7.78 1.39 -43.45
N GLY A 62 -8.68 0.52 -42.96
CA GLY A 62 -8.78 -0.88 -43.40
C GLY A 62 -7.57 -1.73 -42.99
N ASN A 63 -6.75 -1.27 -42.03
CA ASN A 63 -5.59 -1.99 -41.52
C ASN A 63 -5.80 -2.36 -40.05
N ASN A 64 -6.12 -3.63 -39.81
CA ASN A 64 -6.40 -4.18 -38.47
C ASN A 64 -5.14 -4.43 -37.63
N ASP A 65 -3.94 -4.47 -38.22
CA ASP A 65 -2.70 -4.78 -37.50
C ASP A 65 -2.39 -3.74 -36.42
N LEU A 66 -2.70 -2.47 -36.70
CA LEU A 66 -2.52 -1.37 -35.75
C LEU A 66 -3.48 -1.46 -34.57
N LEU A 67 -4.71 -1.95 -34.80
CA LEU A 67 -5.70 -2.17 -33.75
C LEU A 67 -5.31 -3.34 -32.86
N GLU A 68 -4.88 -4.46 -33.45
CA GLU A 68 -4.42 -5.62 -32.70
C GLU A 68 -3.19 -5.29 -31.86
N LYS A 69 -2.24 -4.56 -32.43
CA LYS A 69 -1.07 -4.06 -31.69
C LYS A 69 -1.49 -3.20 -30.51
N ALA A 70 -2.39 -2.23 -30.70
CA ALA A 70 -2.85 -1.37 -29.61
C ALA A 70 -3.55 -2.18 -28.48
N LYS A 71 -4.31 -3.22 -28.83
CA LYS A 71 -4.92 -4.14 -27.85
C LYS A 71 -3.87 -4.92 -27.08
N LEU A 72 -2.81 -5.37 -27.74
CA LEU A 72 -1.70 -6.08 -27.10
C LEU A 72 -0.89 -5.15 -26.19
N ASP A 73 -0.58 -3.94 -26.63
CA ASP A 73 0.15 -2.93 -25.84
C ASP A 73 -0.63 -2.57 -24.56
N LYS A 74 -1.96 -2.45 -24.65
CA LYS A 74 -2.82 -2.23 -23.46
C LYS A 74 -2.76 -3.39 -22.48
N LYS A 75 -2.82 -4.64 -22.97
CA LYS A 75 -2.68 -5.83 -22.11
C LYS A 75 -1.30 -5.89 -21.47
N LEU A 76 -0.26 -5.55 -22.22
CA LEU A 76 1.12 -5.54 -21.74
C LEU A 76 1.30 -4.50 -20.62
N ALA A 77 0.77 -3.28 -20.78
CA ALA A 77 0.82 -2.25 -19.75
C ALA A 77 0.12 -2.68 -18.44
N VAL A 78 -1.04 -3.35 -18.55
CA VAL A 78 -1.75 -3.90 -17.37
C VAL A 78 -0.88 -4.96 -16.68
N LEU A 79 -0.33 -5.92 -17.44
CA LEU A 79 0.52 -6.98 -16.88
C LEU A 79 1.80 -6.45 -16.23
N GLU A 80 2.43 -5.42 -16.81
CA GLU A 80 3.59 -4.76 -16.22
C GLU A 80 3.24 -4.07 -14.89
N SER A 81 2.08 -3.40 -14.85
CA SER A 81 1.59 -2.77 -13.61
C SER A 81 1.30 -3.79 -12.50
N GLU A 82 0.68 -4.92 -12.85
CA GLU A 82 0.39 -6.02 -11.93
C GLU A 82 1.68 -6.67 -11.41
N ARG A 83 2.64 -6.93 -12.31
CA ARG A 83 3.95 -7.46 -11.95
C ARG A 83 4.66 -6.55 -10.97
N GLN A 84 4.65 -5.23 -11.22
CA GLN A 84 5.27 -4.26 -10.33
C GLN A 84 4.57 -4.26 -8.95
N ALA A 85 3.25 -4.27 -8.90
CA ALA A 85 2.48 -4.35 -7.66
C ALA A 85 2.79 -5.64 -6.88
N TYR A 86 2.88 -6.78 -7.58
CA TYR A 86 3.26 -8.05 -6.99
C TYR A 86 4.64 -8.00 -6.33
N HIS A 87 5.65 -7.45 -7.02
CA HIS A 87 6.99 -7.33 -6.46
C HIS A 87 7.04 -6.43 -5.22
N ARG A 88 6.30 -5.30 -5.21
CA ARG A 88 6.17 -4.44 -4.03
C ARG A 88 5.51 -5.19 -2.87
N ASN A 89 4.40 -5.88 -3.13
CA ASN A 89 3.68 -6.65 -2.12
C ASN A 89 4.53 -7.79 -1.54
N LYS A 90 5.28 -8.50 -2.38
CA LYS A 90 6.23 -9.53 -1.95
C LYS A 90 7.30 -8.97 -1.03
N GLY A 91 7.88 -7.81 -1.38
CA GLY A 91 8.86 -7.12 -0.54
C GLY A 91 8.29 -6.72 0.82
N ASN A 92 7.10 -6.11 0.82
CA ASN A 92 6.40 -5.71 2.04
C ASN A 92 6.05 -6.90 2.93
N ALA A 93 5.57 -8.00 2.35
CA ALA A 93 5.25 -9.22 3.10
C ALA A 93 6.50 -9.82 3.76
N LYS A 94 7.63 -9.87 3.03
CA LYS A 94 8.91 -10.34 3.58
C LYS A 94 9.42 -9.43 4.71
N GLY A 95 9.27 -8.11 4.56
CA GLY A 95 9.61 -7.14 5.61
C GLY A 95 8.80 -7.35 6.88
N LYS A 96 7.47 -7.46 6.76
CA LYS A 96 6.57 -7.73 7.90
C LYS A 96 6.87 -9.05 8.60
N LEU A 97 7.20 -10.09 7.83
CA LEU A 97 7.60 -11.38 8.39
C LEU A 97 8.86 -11.20 9.25
N ASN A 98 9.90 -10.57 8.71
CA ASN A 98 11.16 -10.35 9.43
C ASN A 98 10.97 -9.53 10.71
N GLU A 99 10.14 -8.48 10.65
CA GLU A 99 9.80 -7.68 11.82
C GLU A 99 9.16 -8.53 12.92
N LYS A 100 8.14 -9.32 12.56
CA LYS A 100 7.44 -10.18 13.53
C LYS A 100 8.32 -11.29 14.07
N THR A 101 9.18 -11.89 13.25
CA THR A 101 10.14 -12.89 13.74
C THR A 101 11.12 -12.28 14.75
N SER A 102 11.66 -11.08 14.47
CA SER A 102 12.56 -10.40 15.41
C SER A 102 11.85 -9.95 16.68
N GLU A 103 10.57 -9.56 16.60
CA GLU A 103 9.75 -9.24 17.78
C GLU A 103 9.53 -10.49 18.66
N ILE A 104 9.21 -11.64 18.05
CA ILE A 104 9.08 -12.92 18.77
C ILE A 104 10.38 -13.30 19.45
N GLU A 105 11.52 -13.19 18.77
CA GLU A 105 12.84 -13.48 19.35
C GLU A 105 13.12 -12.61 20.58
N LYS A 106 12.87 -11.30 20.49
CA LYS A 106 13.03 -10.38 21.63
C LYS A 106 12.11 -10.74 22.79
N ASN A 107 10.84 -11.01 22.50
CA ASN A 107 9.86 -11.38 23.53
C ASN A 107 10.25 -12.69 24.22
N ASN A 108 10.75 -13.68 23.49
CA ASN A 108 11.26 -14.92 24.08
C ASN A 108 12.45 -14.68 25.02
N VAL A 109 13.36 -13.75 24.66
CA VAL A 109 14.47 -13.37 25.56
C VAL A 109 13.94 -12.70 26.83
N PHE A 110 12.95 -11.81 26.71
CA PHE A 110 12.32 -11.18 27.88
C PHE A 110 11.61 -12.19 28.76
N ILE A 111 10.78 -13.06 28.19
CA ILE A 111 10.09 -14.13 28.92
C ILE A 111 11.10 -14.98 29.68
N ARG A 112 12.19 -15.42 29.03
CA ARG A 112 13.22 -16.21 29.69
C ARG A 112 13.82 -15.47 30.89
N ARG A 113 14.20 -14.19 30.72
CA ARG A 113 14.75 -13.38 31.82
C ARG A 113 13.77 -13.21 32.97
N PHE A 114 12.51 -12.86 32.67
CA PHE A 114 11.48 -12.72 33.69
C PHE A 114 11.20 -14.02 34.42
N SER A 115 11.20 -15.16 33.71
CA SER A 115 11.06 -16.48 34.34
C SER A 115 12.23 -16.81 35.27
N GLU A 116 13.47 -16.57 34.82
CA GLU A 116 14.68 -16.76 35.64
C GLU A 116 14.66 -15.87 36.90
N ASP A 117 14.30 -14.59 36.76
CA ASP A 117 14.16 -13.66 37.87
C ASP A 117 13.03 -14.09 38.83
N TRP A 118 11.91 -14.58 38.30
CA TRP A 118 10.79 -15.07 39.10
C TRP A 118 11.16 -16.32 39.90
N GLU A 119 11.84 -17.28 39.28
CA GLU A 119 12.36 -18.48 39.95
C GLU A 119 13.38 -18.10 41.03
N TYR A 120 14.29 -17.18 40.73
CA TYR A 120 15.26 -16.67 41.70
C TYR A 120 14.57 -16.01 42.90
N LEU A 121 13.59 -15.15 42.65
CA LEU A 121 12.81 -14.47 43.69
C LEU A 121 12.07 -15.50 44.58
N ASN A 122 11.45 -16.52 43.99
CA ASN A 122 10.76 -17.58 44.74
C ASN A 122 11.73 -18.43 45.57
N LYS A 123 12.96 -18.61 45.11
CA LYS A 123 14.00 -19.34 45.85
C LYS A 123 14.54 -18.53 47.04
N VAL A 124 14.79 -17.24 46.85
CA VAL A 124 15.42 -16.37 47.87
C VAL A 124 14.39 -15.86 48.89
N ALA A 125 13.17 -15.57 48.45
CA ALA A 125 12.09 -15.06 49.28
C ALA A 125 10.78 -15.80 48.96
N PRO A 126 10.63 -17.06 49.42
CA PRO A 126 9.41 -17.83 49.21
C PRO A 126 8.21 -17.15 49.88
N ALA A 127 7.05 -17.17 49.23
CA ALA A 127 5.82 -16.66 49.83
C ALA A 127 5.36 -17.58 50.97
N ASP A 128 4.85 -16.97 52.02
CA ASP A 128 4.33 -17.68 53.20
C ASP A 128 3.02 -18.39 52.85
N ALA A 129 2.87 -19.65 53.28
CA ALA A 129 1.82 -20.54 52.79
C ALA A 129 0.42 -20.18 53.30
N GLU A 130 0.33 -19.54 54.46
CA GLU A 130 -0.96 -19.15 55.07
C GLU A 130 -1.40 -17.73 54.68
N THR A 131 -0.46 -16.81 54.54
CA THR A 131 -0.76 -15.38 54.30
C THR A 131 -0.54 -14.95 52.86
N GLY A 132 0.22 -15.73 52.07
CA GLY A 132 0.62 -15.39 50.70
C GLY A 132 1.65 -14.25 50.61
N LEU A 133 2.09 -13.70 51.75
CA LEU A 133 3.03 -12.58 51.82
C LEU A 133 4.48 -13.09 51.83
N ARG A 134 5.39 -12.34 51.20
CA ARG A 134 6.82 -12.70 51.20
C ARG A 134 7.55 -12.16 52.43
N PRO A 135 8.61 -12.84 52.91
CA PRO A 135 9.43 -12.34 54.02
C PRO A 135 10.11 -11.01 53.63
N ASN A 136 10.18 -10.09 54.59
CA ASN A 136 10.62 -8.70 54.43
C ASN A 136 9.67 -7.83 53.56
N PRO A 137 8.47 -7.49 54.07
CA PRO A 137 7.50 -6.68 53.33
C PRO A 137 8.06 -5.30 53.03
N LEU A 138 7.85 -4.84 51.80
CA LEU A 138 8.32 -3.53 51.33
C LEU A 138 7.40 -2.47 51.95
N LYS A 139 7.94 -1.62 52.83
CA LYS A 139 7.15 -0.54 53.45
C LYS A 139 7.33 0.76 52.68
N LEU A 140 6.23 1.39 52.29
CA LEU A 140 6.22 2.71 51.67
C LEU A 140 5.71 3.75 52.66
N ASP A 141 6.41 4.87 52.76
CA ASP A 141 5.99 5.98 53.63
C ASP A 141 4.59 6.47 53.21
N GLY A 142 3.65 6.41 54.16
CA GLY A 142 2.27 6.84 53.96
C GLY A 142 1.32 5.79 53.37
N VAL A 143 1.73 4.51 53.28
CA VAL A 143 0.84 3.39 52.90
C VAL A 143 0.88 2.29 53.97
N ASP A 144 -0.21 2.16 54.74
CA ASP A 144 -0.40 1.09 55.73
C ASP A 144 -0.95 -0.19 55.06
N SER A 145 -0.16 -0.80 54.18
CA SER A 145 -0.48 -2.08 53.55
C SER A 145 0.79 -2.81 53.12
N ASP A 146 0.91 -4.08 53.52
CA ASP A 146 2.01 -4.96 53.11
C ASP A 146 1.72 -5.71 51.79
N ASN A 147 0.56 -5.46 51.16
CA ASN A 147 0.20 -6.06 49.87
C ASN A 147 1.01 -5.45 48.72
N ILE A 148 1.74 -6.31 48.00
CA ILE A 148 2.63 -5.98 46.89
C ILE A 148 1.89 -5.25 45.75
N GLU A 149 0.64 -5.59 45.44
CA GLU A 149 -0.13 -4.93 44.37
C GLU A 149 -0.45 -3.47 44.71
N ILE A 150 -0.82 -3.21 45.96
CA ILE A 150 -1.15 -1.86 46.46
C ILE A 150 0.10 -0.99 46.46
N LEU A 151 1.22 -1.54 46.93
CA LEU A 151 2.52 -0.87 46.93
C LEU A 151 3.03 -0.59 45.51
N GLY A 152 2.88 -1.57 44.59
CA GLY A 152 3.25 -1.45 43.19
C GLY A 152 2.47 -0.33 42.47
N ASN A 153 1.17 -0.24 42.70
CA ASN A 153 0.34 0.84 42.15
C ASN A 153 0.76 2.21 42.67
N ARG A 154 1.12 2.33 43.96
CA ARG A 154 1.60 3.60 44.52
C ARG A 154 2.94 4.01 43.92
N LEU A 155 3.88 3.08 43.76
CA LEU A 155 5.17 3.32 43.12
C LEU A 155 5.01 3.75 41.66
N ALA A 156 4.09 3.12 40.91
CA ALA A 156 3.79 3.51 39.53
C ALA A 156 3.26 4.95 39.44
N ALA A 157 2.43 5.37 40.41
CA ALA A 157 1.93 6.74 40.49
C ALA A 157 2.98 7.78 40.92
N ILE A 158 4.04 7.38 41.63
CA ILE A 158 5.18 8.26 41.97
C ILE A 158 6.14 8.42 40.78
N ASN A 159 6.23 7.41 39.92
CA ASN A 159 7.14 7.37 38.77
C ASN A 159 6.54 7.98 37.48
N GLN A 160 5.30 8.49 37.55
CA GLN A 160 4.68 9.33 36.53
C GLN A 160 4.95 10.81 36.83
#